data_AF-A0A7C2SGP7-F1
#
_entry.id   AF-A0A7C2SGP7-F1
#
_cell.length_a   1.000
_cell.length_b   1.000
_cell.length_c   1.000
_cell.angle_alpha   90.00
_cell.angle_beta   90.00
_cell.angle_gamma   90.00
#
_symmetry.space_group_name_H-M   'P 1'
#
loop_
_entity.id
_entity.type
_entity.pdbx_description
1 polymer ?
#
loop_
_entity_poly.entity_id
_entity_poly.type
_entity_poly.pdbx_seq_one_letter_code
_entity_poly.pdbx_strand_id
1 'polypeptide(L)' 'MNCTRATRLVSESLERPLQLHERVGLRLHLMMCSGCRCFDEQAHKLSIICKAYPGEADESHAKTQDSSAPERDA' A
#
# COMPACT_ATOMS: atom_id res chain seq x y z
N MET A 1 19.11 -1.79 0.29
CA MET A 1 17.65 -2.02 0.24
C MET A 1 17.16 -1.59 -1.14
N ASN A 2 16.36 -2.39 -1.82
CA ASN A 2 15.76 -2.06 -3.12
C ASN A 2 14.28 -1.67 -2.95
N CYS A 3 13.67 -1.13 -4.00
CA CYS A 3 12.28 -0.68 -3.97
C CYS A 3 11.31 -1.81 -3.59
N THR A 4 11.52 -3.03 -4.11
CA THR A 4 10.67 -4.20 -3.79
C THR A 4 10.64 -4.50 -2.29
N ARG A 5 11.82 -4.48 -1.64
CA ARG A 5 11.91 -4.67 -0.18
C ARG A 5 11.32 -3.48 0.57
N ALA A 6 11.38 -2.27 0.03
CA ALA A 6 10.72 -1.09 0.57
C ALA A 6 9.22 -1.25 0.63
N THR A 7 8.61 -1.50 -0.52
CA THR A 7 7.17 -1.70 -0.68
C THR A 7 6.69 -2.81 0.24
N ARG A 8 7.44 -3.91 0.34
CA ARG A 8 7.13 -5.00 1.26
C ARG A 8 7.16 -4.58 2.73
N LEU A 9 8.20 -3.86 3.18
CA LEU A 9 8.28 -3.37 4.55
C LEU A 9 7.18 -2.35 4.86
N VAL A 10 6.79 -1.50 3.90
CA VAL A 10 5.66 -0.58 4.02
C VAL A 10 4.38 -1.39 4.26
N SER A 11 4.08 -2.39 3.42
CA SER A 11 2.91 -3.24 3.60
C SER A 11 2.92 -3.96 4.94
N GLU A 12 4.05 -4.57 5.30
CA GLU A 12 4.20 -5.26 6.59
C GLU A 12 4.02 -4.29 7.77
N SER A 13 4.38 -3.01 7.63
CA SER A 13 4.18 -2.01 8.69
C SER A 13 2.71 -1.69 9.00
N LEU A 14 1.80 -1.97 8.06
CA LEU A 14 0.35 -1.79 8.23
C LEU A 14 -0.28 -2.92 9.03
N GLU A 15 0.30 -4.11 8.98
CA GLU A 15 -0.18 -5.34 9.64
C GLU A 15 0.55 -5.60 10.96
N ARG A 16 1.87 -5.39 10.98
CA ARG A 16 2.74 -5.63 12.14
C ARG A 16 3.65 -4.43 12.43
N PRO A 17 4.07 -4.23 13.69
CA PRO A 17 5.15 -3.31 13.97
C PRO A 17 6.45 -3.84 13.34
N LEU A 18 7.12 -2.95 12.59
CA LEU A 18 8.48 -3.21 12.09
C LEU A 18 9.49 -3.19 13.23
N GLN A 19 10.54 -4.01 13.11
CA GLN A 19 11.69 -3.92 14.00
C GLN A 19 12.45 -2.60 13.76
N LEU A 20 13.17 -2.12 14.77
CA LEU A 20 13.90 -0.85 14.71
C LEU A 20 14.84 -0.77 13.50
N HIS A 21 15.57 -1.84 13.20
CA HIS A 21 16.49 -1.88 12.07
C HIS A 21 15.78 -1.82 10.71
N GLU A 22 14.62 -2.49 10.58
CA GLU A 22 13.77 -2.46 9.38
C GLU A 22 13.23 -1.05 9.16
N ARG A 23 12.76 -0.41 10.23
CA ARG A 23 12.20 0.95 10.19
C ARG A 23 13.25 2.00 9.80
N VAL A 24 14.46 1.92 10.34
CA VAL A 24 15.56 2.85 10.00
C VAL A 24 15.98 2.67 8.54
N GLY A 25 16.17 1.42 8.10
CA GLY A 25 16.50 1.12 6.70
C GLY A 25 15.43 1.62 5.73
N LEU A 26 14.15 1.40 6.07
CA LEU A 26 13.01 1.88 5.30
C LEU A 26 13.02 3.40 5.19
N ARG A 27 13.13 4.13 6.31
CA ARG A 27 13.16 5.61 6.32
C ARG A 27 14.28 6.18 5.46
N LEU A 28 15.49 5.60 5.54
CA LEU A 28 16.62 6.05 4.72
C LEU A 28 16.31 5.93 3.22
N HIS A 29 15.68 4.83 2.81
CA HIS A 29 15.32 4.63 1.41
C HIS A 29 14.19 5.57 0.96
N LEU A 30 13.17 5.83 1.80
CA LEU A 30 12.11 6.79 1.49
C LEU A 30 12.64 8.22 1.33
N MET A 31 13.72 8.59 2.02
CA MET A 31 14.40 9.88 1.84
C MET A 31 15.07 10.00 0.48
N MET A 32 15.61 8.90 -0.07
CA MET A 32 16.35 8.89 -1.34
C MET A 32 15.47 8.51 -2.55
N CYS A 33 14.32 7.87 -2.34
CA CYS A 33 13.43 7.40 -3.39
C CYS A 33 12.03 7.99 -3.22
N SER A 34 11.71 8.98 -4.05
CA SER A 34 10.39 9.63 -4.10
C SER A 34 9.26 8.66 -4.43
N GLY A 35 9.50 7.66 -5.29
CA GLY A 35 8.50 6.66 -5.64
C GLY A 35 8.06 5.81 -4.44
N CYS A 36 9.02 5.32 -3.66
CA CYS A 36 8.71 4.57 -2.45
C CYS A 36 8.05 5.46 -1.39
N ARG A 37 8.45 6.74 -1.29
CA ARG A 37 7.80 7.71 -0.38
C ARG A 37 6.33 7.94 -0.73
N CYS A 38 6.02 8.12 -2.01
CA CYS A 38 4.63 8.27 -2.46
C CYS A 38 3.81 7.01 -2.18
N PHE A 39 4.40 5.82 -2.34
CA PHE A 39 3.74 4.56 -2.00
C PHE A 39 3.45 4.46 -0.49
N ASP A 40 4.43 4.77 0.36
CA ASP A 40 4.27 4.78 1.82
C ASP A 40 3.10 5.67 2.27
N GLU A 41 3.04 6.91 1.76
CA GLU A 41 1.95 7.83 2.04
C GLU A 41 0.58 7.30 1.56
N GLN A 42 0.51 6.73 0.36
CA GLN A 42 -0.74 6.17 -0.19
C GLN A 42 -1.22 4.95 0.58
N ALA A 43 -0.31 4.03 0.93
CA ALA A 43 -0.62 2.82 1.67
C ALA A 43 -1.15 3.14 3.07
N HIS A 44 -0.55 4.12 3.75
CA HIS A 44 -1.03 4.62 5.04
C HIS A 44 -2.42 5.28 4.93
N LYS A 45 -2.65 6.13 3.92
CA LYS A 45 -3.96 6.76 3.69
C LYS A 45 -5.04 5.71 3.47
N LEU A 46 -4.78 4.72 2.62
CA LEU A 46 -5.72 3.64 2.37
C LEU A 46 -6.03 2.86 3.66
N SER A 47 -5.00 2.53 4.46
CA SER A 47 -5.21 1.85 5.75
C SER A 47 -6.10 2.64 6.70
N ILE A 48 -5.92 3.96 6.78
CA ILE A 48 -6.75 4.84 7.61
C ILE A 48 -8.20 4.84 7.11
N ILE A 49 -8.42 4.98 5.80
CA ILE A 49 -9.76 4.97 5.21
C ILE A 49 -10.46 3.64 5.48
N CYS A 50 -9.78 2.51 5.26
CA CYS A 50 -10.34 1.17 5.53
C CYS A 50 -10.67 0.96 7.01
N LYS A 51 -9.85 1.48 7.93
CA LYS A 51 -10.11 1.40 9.38
C LYS A 51 -11.20 2.36 9.85
N ALA A 52 -11.38 3.48 9.16
CA ALA A 52 -12.42 4.47 9.43
C ALA A 52 -13.80 4.07 8.87
N TYR A 53 -13.88 2.97 8.12
CA TYR A 53 -15.12 2.35 7.69
C TYR A 53 -15.46 1.17 8.62
N PRO A 54 -16.15 1.40 9.76
CA PRO A 54 -16.82 0.31 10.46
C PRO A 54 -17.94 -0.18 9.55
N GLY A 55 -17.76 -1.33 8.93
CA GLY A 55 -18.83 -1.96 8.16
C GLY A 55 -19.98 -2.32 9.09
N GLU A 56 -21.14 -1.67 8.89
CA GLU A 56 -22.37 -2.44 8.74
C GLU A 56 -22.06 -3.41 7.58
N ALA A 57 -22.15 -4.72 7.78
CA ALA A 57 -21.85 -5.68 6.73
C ALA A 57 -22.81 -5.47 5.55
N ASP A 58 -22.38 -4.76 4.51
CA ASP A 58 -23.07 -4.69 3.23
C ASP A 58 -22.03 -4.70 2.10
N GLU A 59 -22.14 -5.73 1.29
CA GLU A 59 -21.46 -5.86 0.01
C GLU A 59 -21.66 -4.58 -0.80
N SER A 60 -20.58 -3.83 -1.09
CA SER A 60 -20.43 -3.13 -2.37
C SER A 60 -19.09 -2.41 -2.49
N HIS A 61 -18.33 -2.83 -3.50
CA HIS A 61 -17.46 -2.00 -4.31
C HIS A 61 -16.10 -1.58 -3.73
N ALA A 62 -15.20 -2.56 -3.73
CA ALA A 62 -13.92 -2.37 -4.41
C ALA A 62 -14.16 -1.94 -5.86
N LYS A 63 -14.06 -0.65 -6.19
CA LYS A 63 -13.78 -0.22 -7.57
C LYS A 63 -13.26 1.21 -7.65
N THR A 64 -11.98 1.33 -7.97
CA THR A 64 -11.34 2.42 -8.73
C THR A 64 -9.93 1.91 -9.02
N GLN A 65 -9.38 1.70 -10.21
CA GLN A 65 -9.68 1.81 -11.65
C GLN A 65 -8.65 0.83 -12.27
N ASP A 66 -8.82 0.19 -13.43
CA ASP A 66 -8.46 0.78 -14.72
C ASP A 66 -8.48 -0.35 -15.78
N SER A 67 -9.31 -0.16 -16.80
CA SER A 67 -9.11 -0.54 -18.21
C SER A 67 -8.41 -1.87 -18.56
N SER A 68 -9.20 -2.92 -18.82
CA SER A 68 -8.82 -3.96 -19.78
C SER A 68 -10.01 -4.33 -20.66
N ALA A 69 -9.87 -4.04 -21.96
CA ALA A 69 -10.84 -4.18 -23.04
C ALA A 69 -11.44 -5.60 -23.17
N PRO A 70 -12.66 -5.75 -23.71
CA PRO A 70 -13.18 -7.06 -24.08
C PRO A 70 -13.00 -7.28 -25.59
N GLU A 71 -12.08 -8.16 -26.02
CA GLU A 71 -12.20 -8.84 -27.32
C GLU A 71 -11.64 -10.27 -27.23
N ARG A 72 -12.55 -11.24 -27.37
CA ARG A 72 -12.46 -12.68 -27.72
C ARG A 72 -13.67 -13.40 -27.11
N ASP A 73 -14.56 -14.13 -27.79
CA ASP A 73 -14.53 -14.83 -29.08
C ASP A 73 -16.00 -15.03 -29.53
N ALA A 74 -16.25 -14.93 -30.84
CA ALA A 74 -17.22 -15.75 -31.57
C ALA A 74 -16.75 -15.87 -33.03
#